data_AF-A0A7G1I2G2-F1
#
_entry.id   AF-A0A7G1I2G2-F1
#
_cell.length_a   1.000
_cell.length_b   1.000
_cell.length_c   1.000
_cell.angle_alpha   90.00
_cell.angle_beta   90.00
_cell.angle_gamma   90.00
#
_symmetry.space_group_name_H-M   'P 1'
#
loop_
_entity.id
_entity.type
_entity.pdbx_description
1 polymer ?
#
loop_
_entity_poly.entity_id
_entity_poly.type
_entity_poly.pdbx_seq_one_letter_code
_entity_poly.pdbx_strand_id
1 'polypeptide(L)'
;MKKLFTFTFLLLYAFSVTTFAASTWDGISVSEEFSGGDGSERNPWQIHSPQDLALLSRQVNGGETFTGQYFVLMNDIDLGGKEWSPIGTSDDISFRGTFDGNSHLISNLYVNRPTTSGVGLFGYVYNATILNLGITGNSSVMGKERVGGLVGRCYINTEGHVISGCFSDADVTASGDNTGGLIGMFRSTKAFSVANCYSTGNISGKNYTGGIIGRLDDNTGFSISNCYSAGNIASTGNDSRTGGILTKASSVKATVSNCYYINGDENNANTAIKKTIEEMKTAEFVTELNAEQEFPAWKTDLESGNINGGLPIHIWRNDITTDIKKSQTANPIYIYTQGKDIIITSASDIQTIHLYNITGQLINTIDKNLANTTRINIHTSGIYMVVVTANNTNTAQKIIIK
;
A
#
# COMPACT_ATOMS: atom_id res chain seq x y z
N MET A 1 52.43 50.92 10.42
CA MET A 1 51.64 50.46 9.26
C MET A 1 51.71 48.95 9.16
N LYS A 2 50.61 48.25 9.45
CA LYS A 2 50.27 46.90 8.99
C LYS A 2 48.80 46.67 9.36
N LYS A 3 47.88 46.91 8.41
CA LYS A 3 46.45 46.61 8.57
C LYS A 3 46.28 45.11 8.33
N LEU A 4 45.80 44.39 9.34
CA LEU A 4 45.49 42.97 9.26
C LEU A 4 44.08 42.84 8.65
N PHE A 5 43.98 42.33 7.44
CA PHE A 5 42.71 41.98 6.79
C PHE A 5 42.33 40.57 7.24
N THR A 6 41.28 40.44 8.05
CA THR A 6 40.64 39.15 8.34
C THR A 6 39.69 38.81 7.20
N PHE A 7 40.06 37.81 6.40
CA PHE A 7 39.16 37.19 5.41
C PHE A 7 38.36 36.09 6.11
N THR A 8 37.06 36.30 6.28
CA THR A 8 36.13 35.27 6.75
C THR A 8 35.77 34.37 5.57
N PHE A 9 36.28 33.15 5.53
CA PHE A 9 35.86 32.12 4.56
C PHE A 9 34.47 31.61 4.94
N LEU A 10 33.46 31.93 4.13
CA LEU A 10 32.12 31.36 4.24
C LEU A 10 32.16 29.97 3.56
N LEU A 11 32.21 28.90 4.35
CA LEU A 11 32.10 27.53 3.83
C LEU A 11 30.63 27.27 3.45
N LEU A 12 30.31 27.35 2.15
CA LEU A 12 29.03 26.84 1.64
C LEU A 12 29.10 25.30 1.67
N TYR A 13 28.43 24.69 2.63
CA TYR A 13 28.05 23.27 2.53
C TYR A 13 26.95 23.15 1.48
N ALA A 14 27.33 22.79 0.25
CA ALA A 14 26.37 22.29 -0.72
C ALA A 14 25.88 20.93 -0.23
N PHE A 15 24.67 20.87 0.34
CA PHE A 15 23.94 19.61 0.46
C PHE A 15 23.57 19.19 -0.95
N SER A 16 24.35 18.29 -1.55
CA SER A 16 23.92 17.57 -2.73
C SER A 16 22.73 16.71 -2.31
N VAL A 17 21.53 17.08 -2.75
CA VAL A 17 20.40 16.16 -2.75
C VAL A 17 20.72 15.12 -3.82
N THR A 18 21.34 14.01 -3.43
CA THR A 18 21.47 12.85 -4.30
C THR A 18 20.07 12.28 -4.47
N THR A 19 19.46 12.60 -5.61
CA THR A 19 18.29 11.87 -6.09
C THR A 19 18.76 10.45 -6.40
N PHE A 20 18.46 9.49 -5.51
CA PHE A 20 18.58 8.09 -5.87
C PHE A 20 17.55 7.84 -6.96
N ALA A 21 17.99 7.60 -8.20
CA ALA A 21 17.13 6.98 -9.18
C ALA A 21 16.69 5.63 -8.60
N ALA A 22 15.39 5.32 -8.61
CA ALA A 22 14.92 4.00 -8.23
C ALA A 22 15.66 2.97 -9.08
N SER A 23 16.54 2.20 -8.45
CA SER A 23 17.34 1.20 -9.15
C SER A 23 16.48 -0.04 -9.38
N THR A 24 16.31 -0.45 -10.63
CA THR A 24 15.71 -1.75 -10.96
C THR A 24 16.55 -2.89 -10.37
N TRP A 25 15.89 -3.93 -9.83
CA TRP A 25 16.56 -5.11 -9.29
C TRP A 25 17.24 -5.92 -10.40
N ASP A 26 18.43 -6.44 -10.11
CA ASP A 26 19.21 -7.28 -11.03
C ASP A 26 18.91 -8.78 -10.87
N GLY A 27 18.13 -9.17 -9.85
CA GLY A 27 17.77 -10.55 -9.55
C GLY A 27 18.72 -11.25 -8.56
N ILE A 28 19.78 -10.58 -8.11
CA ILE A 28 20.86 -11.22 -7.33
C ILE A 28 21.32 -10.36 -6.15
N SER A 29 21.38 -9.04 -6.33
CA SER A 29 21.88 -8.11 -5.32
C SER A 29 20.96 -8.04 -4.11
N VAL A 30 21.57 -8.03 -2.92
CA VAL A 30 20.89 -7.96 -1.63
C VAL A 30 21.66 -7.00 -0.73
N SER A 31 20.95 -6.13 -0.01
CA SER A 31 21.59 -5.20 0.94
C SER A 31 22.26 -5.95 2.08
N GLU A 32 23.27 -5.34 2.71
CA GLU A 32 23.88 -5.90 3.92
C GLU A 32 22.98 -5.69 5.14
N GLU A 33 22.32 -4.54 5.20
CA GLU A 33 21.35 -4.13 6.23
C GLU A 33 20.16 -3.39 5.59
N PHE A 34 19.05 -3.24 6.32
CA PHE A 34 17.95 -2.39 5.86
C PHE A 34 18.38 -0.92 5.88
N SER A 35 17.84 -0.11 4.97
CA SER A 35 18.22 1.30 4.81
C SER A 35 17.92 2.20 6.02
N GLY A 36 17.18 1.70 7.02
CA GLY A 36 16.91 2.41 8.27
C GLY A 36 15.88 1.68 9.13
N GLY A 37 15.58 2.24 10.30
CA GLY A 37 14.63 1.67 11.26
C GLY A 37 15.29 0.79 12.33
N ASP A 38 14.50 0.39 13.32
CA ASP A 38 14.84 -0.63 14.32
C ASP A 38 13.79 -1.75 14.42
N GLY A 39 12.80 -1.72 13.52
CA GLY A 39 11.72 -2.70 13.47
C GLY A 39 10.59 -2.46 14.46
N SER A 40 10.67 -1.44 15.32
CA SER A 40 9.55 -1.06 16.19
C SER A 40 8.44 -0.36 15.42
N GLU A 41 7.24 -0.32 15.98
CA GLU A 41 6.09 0.39 15.38
C GLU A 41 6.39 1.88 15.10
N ARG A 42 7.17 2.54 15.98
CA ARG A 42 7.51 3.96 15.83
C ARG A 42 8.68 4.20 14.90
N ASN A 43 9.46 3.17 14.59
CA ASN A 43 10.64 3.25 13.76
C ASN A 43 10.79 1.95 12.94
N PRO A 44 9.84 1.66 12.04
CA PRO A 44 9.81 0.43 11.26
C PRO A 44 11.07 0.30 10.40
N TRP A 45 11.45 -0.94 10.08
CA TRP A 45 12.49 -1.20 9.09
C TRP A 45 12.10 -0.57 7.75
N GLN A 46 13.00 0.23 7.20
CA GLN A 46 12.76 1.04 6.00
C GLN A 46 13.30 0.33 4.76
N ILE A 47 12.43 0.04 3.80
CA ILE A 47 12.77 -0.57 2.52
C ILE A 47 12.78 0.53 1.47
N HIS A 48 13.98 0.99 1.09
CA HIS A 48 14.15 2.04 0.07
C HIS A 48 14.44 1.49 -1.32
N SER A 49 14.97 0.27 -1.40
CA SER A 49 15.50 -0.34 -2.61
C SER A 49 15.00 -1.78 -2.79
N PRO A 50 15.02 -2.32 -4.02
CA PRO A 50 14.74 -3.74 -4.20
C PRO A 50 15.74 -4.66 -3.48
N GLN A 51 16.98 -4.20 -3.25
CA GLN A 51 17.99 -4.95 -2.50
C GLN A 51 17.61 -5.07 -1.01
N ASP A 52 16.94 -4.08 -0.43
CA ASP A 52 16.38 -4.15 0.94
C ASP A 52 15.22 -5.14 1.00
N LEU A 53 14.36 -5.15 -0.03
CA LEU A 53 13.26 -6.12 -0.11
C LEU A 53 13.79 -7.54 -0.29
N ALA A 54 14.84 -7.72 -1.10
CA ALA A 54 15.53 -8.99 -1.25
C ALA A 54 16.22 -9.42 0.04
N LEU A 55 16.67 -8.47 0.89
CA LEU A 55 17.21 -8.76 2.21
C LEU A 55 16.14 -9.34 3.13
N LEU A 56 14.93 -8.77 3.13
CA LEU A 56 13.80 -9.32 3.87
C LEU A 56 13.50 -10.76 3.43
N SER A 57 13.43 -11.01 2.12
CA SER A 57 13.26 -12.38 1.60
C SER A 57 14.35 -13.32 2.08
N ARG A 58 15.62 -12.91 1.99
CA ARG A 58 16.77 -13.72 2.43
C ARG A 58 16.72 -14.03 3.93
N GLN A 59 16.41 -13.04 4.77
CA GLN A 59 16.37 -13.21 6.22
C GLN A 59 15.19 -14.09 6.66
N VAL A 60 14.00 -13.88 6.11
CA VAL A 60 12.85 -14.76 6.39
C VAL A 60 13.13 -16.19 5.96
N ASN A 61 13.69 -16.38 4.77
CA ASN A 61 14.05 -17.71 4.26
C ASN A 61 15.21 -18.34 5.04
N GLY A 62 15.99 -17.55 5.78
CA GLY A 62 17.00 -17.99 6.74
C GLY A 62 16.46 -18.36 8.13
N GLY A 63 15.17 -18.10 8.39
CA GLY A 63 14.48 -18.45 9.65
C GLY A 63 14.07 -17.27 10.53
N GLU A 64 14.39 -16.03 10.14
CA GLU A 64 13.95 -14.84 10.89
C GLU A 64 12.46 -14.60 10.67
N THR A 65 11.65 -14.67 11.73
CA THR A 65 10.19 -14.55 11.60
C THR A 65 9.69 -13.11 11.58
N PHE A 66 10.46 -12.18 12.14
CA PHE A 66 10.07 -10.78 12.37
C PHE A 66 8.77 -10.60 13.17
N THR A 67 8.45 -11.55 14.07
CA THR A 67 7.27 -11.44 14.93
C THR A 67 7.29 -10.15 15.74
N GLY A 68 6.22 -9.37 15.65
CA GLY A 68 6.08 -8.09 16.37
C GLY A 68 6.91 -6.93 15.80
N GLN A 69 7.55 -7.12 14.64
CA GLN A 69 8.33 -6.08 13.97
C GLN A 69 7.57 -5.50 12.77
N TYR A 70 7.95 -4.28 12.40
CA TYR A 70 7.26 -3.46 11.40
C TYR A 70 8.21 -3.10 10.26
N PHE A 71 7.70 -3.14 9.03
CA PHE A 71 8.37 -2.78 7.80
C PHE A 71 7.55 -1.73 7.06
N VAL A 72 8.24 -0.78 6.42
CA VAL A 72 7.62 0.27 5.62
C VAL A 72 8.37 0.46 4.31
N LEU A 73 7.64 0.54 3.19
CA LEU A 73 8.24 0.99 1.93
C LEU A 73 8.46 2.50 1.96
N MET A 74 9.62 2.93 1.46
CA MET A 74 10.00 4.33 1.37
C MET A 74 9.99 4.86 -0.06
N ASN A 75 9.98 3.95 -1.04
CA ASN A 75 9.92 4.24 -2.47
C ASN A 75 9.16 3.12 -3.19
N ASP A 76 8.75 3.40 -4.43
CA ASP A 76 8.36 2.36 -5.36
C ASP A 76 9.56 1.45 -5.66
N ILE A 77 9.30 0.15 -5.76
CA ILE A 77 10.30 -0.89 -5.98
C ILE A 77 10.06 -1.53 -7.35
N ASP A 78 11.11 -1.62 -8.18
CA ASP A 78 11.08 -2.33 -9.45
C ASP A 78 11.92 -3.61 -9.35
N LEU A 79 11.27 -4.78 -9.42
CA LEU A 79 11.91 -6.10 -9.37
C LEU A 79 12.49 -6.55 -10.73
N GLY A 80 12.37 -5.72 -11.77
CA GLY A 80 13.07 -5.90 -13.05
C GLY A 80 12.69 -7.14 -13.85
N GLY A 81 11.56 -7.78 -13.52
CA GLY A 81 11.13 -9.04 -14.15
C GLY A 81 12.10 -10.18 -13.90
N LYS A 82 12.84 -10.14 -12.79
CA LYS A 82 13.80 -11.18 -12.39
C LYS A 82 13.14 -12.19 -11.48
N GLU A 83 13.61 -13.43 -11.55
CA GLU A 83 13.07 -14.53 -10.74
C GLU A 83 13.18 -14.19 -9.25
N TRP A 84 12.02 -13.97 -8.64
CA TRP A 84 11.88 -13.62 -7.24
C TRP A 84 11.95 -14.87 -6.35
N SER A 85 12.58 -14.71 -5.19
CA SER A 85 12.47 -15.70 -4.11
C SER A 85 11.36 -15.25 -3.16
N PRO A 86 10.23 -15.98 -3.07
CA PRO A 86 9.14 -15.61 -2.19
C PRO A 86 9.60 -15.38 -0.75
N ILE A 87 9.01 -14.40 -0.07
CA ILE A 87 9.26 -14.14 1.35
C ILE A 87 8.52 -15.23 2.14
N GLY A 88 9.27 -16.16 2.74
CA GLY A 88 8.75 -17.34 3.41
C GLY A 88 8.52 -18.52 2.46
N THR A 89 8.84 -19.72 2.93
CA THR A 89 8.81 -20.97 2.13
C THR A 89 7.99 -22.09 2.77
N SER A 90 7.56 -21.94 4.03
CA SER A 90 6.69 -22.89 4.73
C SER A 90 5.99 -22.22 5.92
N ASP A 91 5.09 -22.94 6.60
CA ASP A 91 4.43 -22.39 7.81
C ASP A 91 5.47 -22.06 8.93
N ASP A 92 6.56 -22.83 9.02
CA ASP A 92 7.66 -22.59 9.98
C ASP A 92 8.63 -21.50 9.53
N ILE A 93 8.84 -21.38 8.21
CA ILE A 93 9.68 -20.35 7.58
C ILE A 93 8.74 -19.33 6.92
N SER A 94 8.13 -18.49 7.74
CA SER A 94 7.08 -17.54 7.35
C SER A 94 7.37 -16.13 7.85
N PHE A 95 6.89 -15.13 7.12
CA PHE A 95 6.90 -13.76 7.61
C PHE A 95 5.77 -13.55 8.62
N ARG A 96 6.09 -12.94 9.76
CA ARG A 96 5.16 -12.76 10.91
C ARG A 96 5.14 -11.32 11.44
N GLY A 97 5.62 -10.38 10.64
CA GLY A 97 5.63 -8.95 10.98
C GLY A 97 4.45 -8.19 10.39
N THR A 98 4.52 -6.87 10.51
CA THR A 98 3.65 -5.92 9.80
C THR A 98 4.41 -5.34 8.62
N PHE A 99 3.82 -5.37 7.42
CA PHE A 99 4.40 -4.77 6.21
C PHE A 99 3.44 -3.72 5.67
N ASP A 100 3.82 -2.44 5.77
CA ASP A 100 3.08 -1.32 5.20
C ASP A 100 3.74 -0.86 3.90
N GLY A 101 3.00 -0.99 2.80
CA GLY A 101 3.42 -0.47 1.51
C GLY A 101 3.46 1.06 1.47
N ASN A 102 2.87 1.76 2.44
CA ASN A 102 2.96 3.22 2.59
C ASN A 102 2.67 3.98 1.27
N SER A 103 1.67 3.48 0.53
CA SER A 103 1.25 4.01 -0.77
C SER A 103 2.26 3.83 -1.92
N HIS A 104 3.24 2.95 -1.75
CA HIS A 104 4.22 2.60 -2.76
C HIS A 104 3.88 1.30 -3.49
N LEU A 105 4.46 1.16 -4.67
CA LEU A 105 4.23 0.04 -5.58
C LEU A 105 5.44 -0.91 -5.61
N ILE A 106 5.18 -2.19 -5.80
CA ILE A 106 6.17 -3.17 -6.23
C ILE A 106 5.82 -3.59 -7.65
N SER A 107 6.72 -3.35 -8.59
CA SER A 107 6.49 -3.59 -10.02
C SER A 107 7.36 -4.72 -10.56
N ASN A 108 6.88 -5.34 -11.64
CA ASN A 108 7.59 -6.37 -12.41
C ASN A 108 8.03 -7.58 -11.56
N LEU A 109 7.16 -8.02 -10.65
CA LEU A 109 7.32 -9.27 -9.89
C LEU A 109 7.26 -10.46 -10.84
N TYR A 110 8.30 -11.28 -10.87
CA TYR A 110 8.32 -12.51 -11.68
C TYR A 110 8.63 -13.72 -10.79
N VAL A 111 7.71 -14.68 -10.74
CA VAL A 111 7.90 -15.96 -10.04
C VAL A 111 7.55 -17.10 -10.99
N ASN A 112 8.50 -17.97 -11.31
CA ASN A 112 8.28 -19.12 -12.18
C ASN A 112 8.74 -20.42 -11.52
N ARG A 113 7.87 -20.95 -10.64
CA ARG A 113 8.17 -22.11 -9.79
C ARG A 113 7.09 -23.20 -9.93
N PRO A 114 6.93 -23.82 -11.10
CA PRO A 114 5.78 -24.69 -11.43
C PRO A 114 5.61 -25.92 -10.53
N THR A 115 6.64 -26.30 -9.78
CA THR A 115 6.65 -27.43 -8.85
C THR A 115 6.57 -27.03 -7.37
N THR A 116 6.58 -25.74 -7.06
CA THR A 116 6.62 -25.22 -5.67
C THR A 116 5.25 -24.77 -5.20
N SER A 117 4.91 -25.14 -3.97
CA SER A 117 3.67 -24.73 -3.30
C SER A 117 3.88 -23.46 -2.46
N GLY A 118 2.88 -22.57 -2.40
CA GLY A 118 2.94 -21.37 -1.55
C GLY A 118 3.87 -20.32 -2.14
N VAL A 119 3.48 -19.75 -3.28
CA VAL A 119 4.28 -18.74 -3.99
C VAL A 119 3.45 -17.48 -4.29
N GLY A 120 4.15 -16.35 -4.32
CA GLY A 120 3.68 -14.97 -4.45
C GLY A 120 4.85 -14.03 -4.14
N LEU A 121 4.58 -12.73 -3.92
CA LEU A 121 5.60 -11.86 -3.30
C LEU A 121 6.01 -12.44 -1.93
N PHE A 122 5.00 -12.74 -1.11
CA PHE A 122 5.11 -13.55 0.08
C PHE A 122 4.69 -14.98 -0.24
N GLY A 123 5.55 -15.96 0.01
CA GLY A 123 5.18 -17.36 -0.13
C GLY A 123 4.28 -17.79 1.03
N TYR A 124 4.74 -17.53 2.26
CA TYR A 124 4.05 -17.91 3.49
C TYR A 124 4.08 -16.76 4.51
N VAL A 125 2.90 -16.42 5.02
CA VAL A 125 2.74 -15.49 6.14
C VAL A 125 1.98 -16.14 7.29
N TYR A 126 2.36 -15.81 8.51
CA TYR A 126 1.76 -16.35 9.73
C TYR A 126 1.56 -15.22 10.73
N ASN A 127 0.30 -14.94 11.11
CA ASN A 127 -0.03 -13.80 11.99
C ASN A 127 0.66 -12.50 11.52
N ALA A 128 0.60 -12.24 10.21
CA ALA A 128 1.17 -11.06 9.61
C ALA A 128 0.07 -10.08 9.21
N THR A 129 0.43 -8.80 9.21
CA THR A 129 -0.41 -7.72 8.69
C THR A 129 0.24 -7.15 7.45
N ILE A 130 -0.53 -6.99 6.36
CA ILE A 130 -0.05 -6.39 5.11
C ILE A 130 -0.99 -5.26 4.74
N LEU A 131 -0.44 -4.06 4.56
CA LEU A 131 -1.22 -2.83 4.35
C LEU A 131 -0.74 -2.10 3.09
N ASN A 132 -1.65 -1.44 2.39
CA ASN A 132 -1.37 -0.40 1.40
C ASN A 132 -0.32 -0.78 0.33
N LEU A 133 -0.39 -2.03 -0.16
CA LEU A 133 0.64 -2.60 -1.02
C LEU A 133 0.08 -3.04 -2.36
N GLY A 134 0.65 -2.51 -3.44
CA GLY A 134 0.27 -2.83 -4.81
C GLY A 134 1.33 -3.60 -5.57
N ILE A 135 0.97 -4.76 -6.14
CA ILE A 135 1.77 -5.42 -7.17
C ILE A 135 1.32 -4.90 -8.53
N THR A 136 2.27 -4.36 -9.32
CA THR A 136 1.97 -3.78 -10.62
C THR A 136 2.92 -4.18 -11.75
N GLY A 137 2.68 -3.68 -12.97
CA GLY A 137 3.56 -3.85 -14.12
C GLY A 137 3.34 -5.19 -14.81
N ASN A 138 4.32 -5.66 -15.59
CA ASN A 138 4.23 -6.95 -16.28
C ASN A 138 4.51 -8.12 -15.30
N SER A 139 3.84 -8.11 -14.16
CA SER A 139 4.05 -9.07 -13.08
C SER A 139 3.37 -10.41 -13.40
N SER A 140 4.02 -11.51 -13.03
CA SER A 140 3.44 -12.86 -13.18
C SER A 140 3.93 -13.80 -12.08
N VAL A 141 3.01 -14.65 -11.60
CA VAL A 141 3.26 -15.61 -10.52
C VAL A 141 2.79 -16.99 -10.97
N MET A 142 3.73 -17.92 -11.08
CA MET A 142 3.47 -19.31 -11.45
C MET A 142 3.96 -20.28 -10.38
N GLY A 143 3.07 -21.17 -9.94
CA GLY A 143 3.35 -22.17 -8.90
C GLY A 143 2.65 -23.52 -9.13
N LYS A 144 2.84 -24.43 -8.18
CA LYS A 144 2.11 -25.69 -8.13
C LYS A 144 0.74 -25.53 -7.49
N GLU A 145 0.68 -25.14 -6.23
CA GLU A 145 -0.55 -25.00 -5.44
C GLU A 145 -0.38 -23.88 -4.41
N ARG A 146 -1.48 -23.31 -3.92
CA ARG A 146 -1.45 -22.14 -3.00
C ARG A 146 -0.68 -20.99 -3.63
N VAL A 147 -1.18 -20.52 -4.77
CA VAL A 147 -0.53 -19.48 -5.57
C VAL A 147 -1.36 -18.20 -5.48
N GLY A 148 -0.74 -17.10 -5.09
CA GLY A 148 -1.37 -15.79 -5.05
C GLY A 148 -0.46 -14.70 -5.58
N GLY A 149 -1.03 -13.67 -6.21
CA GLY A 149 -0.25 -12.53 -6.72
C GLY A 149 0.54 -11.81 -5.61
N LEU A 150 -0.04 -11.74 -4.41
CA LEU A 150 0.61 -11.16 -3.23
C LEU A 150 1.06 -12.21 -2.22
N VAL A 151 0.18 -13.13 -1.82
CA VAL A 151 0.44 -14.14 -0.78
C VAL A 151 0.10 -15.54 -1.28
N GLY A 152 1.05 -16.48 -1.23
CA GLY A 152 0.77 -17.89 -1.53
C GLY A 152 -0.14 -18.54 -0.48
N ARG A 153 0.30 -18.54 0.78
CA ARG A 153 -0.46 -19.06 1.92
C ARG A 153 -0.43 -18.09 3.11
N CYS A 154 -1.60 -17.86 3.68
CA CYS A 154 -1.77 -17.13 4.93
C CYS A 154 -2.35 -18.03 6.01
N TYR A 155 -1.74 -18.01 7.21
CA TYR A 155 -2.26 -18.69 8.40
C TYR A 155 -2.38 -17.73 9.59
N ILE A 156 -3.55 -17.74 10.23
CA ILE A 156 -3.84 -16.87 11.38
C ILE A 156 -4.36 -17.69 12.55
N ASN A 157 -3.81 -17.45 13.74
CA ASN A 157 -4.30 -18.05 14.98
C ASN A 157 -4.29 -17.11 16.19
N THR A 158 -3.96 -15.84 15.97
CA THR A 158 -4.14 -14.75 16.94
C THR A 158 -4.99 -13.65 16.32
N GLU A 159 -5.54 -12.78 17.15
CA GLU A 159 -6.38 -11.66 16.71
C GLU A 159 -5.53 -10.44 16.32
N GLY A 160 -6.14 -9.47 15.63
CA GLY A 160 -5.51 -8.19 15.32
C GLY A 160 -4.75 -8.11 14.00
N HIS A 161 -4.83 -9.15 13.16
CA HIS A 161 -4.17 -9.16 11.85
C HIS A 161 -5.14 -8.86 10.71
N VAL A 162 -4.63 -8.26 9.63
CA VAL A 162 -5.42 -7.83 8.47
C VAL A 162 -4.58 -7.82 7.19
N ILE A 163 -5.21 -8.06 6.05
CA ILE A 163 -4.69 -7.65 4.73
C ILE A 163 -5.62 -6.56 4.21
N SER A 164 -5.14 -5.32 4.07
CA SER A 164 -6.00 -4.22 3.64
C SER A 164 -5.33 -3.17 2.77
N GLY A 165 -6.10 -2.60 1.84
CA GLY A 165 -5.57 -1.62 0.89
C GLY A 165 -4.58 -2.25 -0.09
N CYS A 166 -4.71 -3.55 -0.38
CA CYS A 166 -3.75 -4.31 -1.17
C CYS A 166 -4.33 -4.73 -2.51
N PHE A 167 -3.48 -4.79 -3.54
CA PHE A 167 -3.90 -5.33 -4.83
C PHE A 167 -2.79 -5.99 -5.62
N SER A 168 -3.21 -6.69 -6.68
CA SER A 168 -2.31 -7.28 -7.67
C SER A 168 -2.90 -7.19 -9.07
N ASP A 169 -2.12 -6.67 -10.02
CA ASP A 169 -2.42 -6.80 -11.47
C ASP A 169 -1.70 -8.01 -12.11
N ALA A 170 -0.95 -8.78 -11.32
CA ALA A 170 -0.15 -9.89 -11.82
C ALA A 170 -1.02 -11.03 -12.39
N ASP A 171 -0.57 -11.61 -13.50
CA ASP A 171 -1.14 -12.87 -14.00
C ASP A 171 -0.72 -14.03 -13.08
N VAL A 172 -1.69 -14.81 -12.60
CA VAL A 172 -1.49 -15.88 -11.61
C VAL A 172 -1.82 -17.23 -12.23
N THR A 173 -0.85 -18.15 -12.26
CA THR A 173 -1.02 -19.50 -12.80
C THR A 173 -0.63 -20.58 -11.79
N ALA A 174 -1.51 -21.56 -11.57
CA ALA A 174 -1.19 -22.75 -10.78
C ALA A 174 -1.54 -24.04 -11.53
N SER A 175 -0.64 -25.03 -11.45
CA SER A 175 -0.88 -26.38 -12.00
C SER A 175 -1.70 -27.28 -11.07
N GLY A 176 -2.01 -26.81 -9.87
CA GLY A 176 -2.68 -27.51 -8.78
C GLY A 176 -3.72 -26.62 -8.08
N ASP A 177 -4.01 -26.95 -6.83
CA ASP A 177 -5.17 -26.41 -6.12
C ASP A 177 -4.89 -25.05 -5.45
N ASN A 178 -5.95 -24.29 -5.20
CA ASN A 178 -5.95 -23.05 -4.43
C ASN A 178 -5.16 -21.93 -5.11
N THR A 179 -5.83 -21.24 -6.03
CA THR A 179 -5.26 -20.13 -6.79
C THR A 179 -6.09 -18.88 -6.51
N GLY A 180 -5.46 -17.81 -6.07
CA GLY A 180 -6.15 -16.54 -5.83
C GLY A 180 -5.46 -15.41 -6.57
N GLY A 181 -6.21 -14.40 -7.00
CA GLY A 181 -5.60 -13.20 -7.57
C GLY A 181 -4.68 -12.50 -6.57
N LEU A 182 -5.07 -12.48 -5.29
CA LEU A 182 -4.26 -11.91 -4.21
C LEU A 182 -3.68 -12.99 -3.28
N ILE A 183 -4.51 -13.92 -2.80
CA ILE A 183 -4.16 -14.92 -1.78
C ILE A 183 -4.49 -16.33 -2.29
N GLY A 184 -3.51 -17.22 -2.42
CA GLY A 184 -3.75 -18.58 -2.89
C GLY A 184 -4.62 -19.40 -1.94
N MET A 185 -4.17 -19.52 -0.69
CA MET A 185 -4.89 -20.21 0.37
C MET A 185 -4.83 -19.44 1.68
N PHE A 186 -5.98 -19.38 2.35
CA PHE A 186 -6.12 -18.76 3.66
C PHE A 186 -6.62 -19.77 4.68
N ARG A 187 -6.04 -19.76 5.89
CA ARG A 187 -6.52 -20.57 7.00
C ARG A 187 -6.53 -19.75 8.30
N SER A 188 -7.61 -19.78 9.08
CA SER A 188 -7.65 -19.01 10.33
C SER A 188 -8.49 -19.58 11.47
N THR A 189 -7.85 -19.75 12.63
CA THR A 189 -8.57 -20.12 13.86
C THR A 189 -9.06 -18.92 14.66
N LYS A 190 -8.98 -17.70 14.10
CA LYS A 190 -9.38 -16.42 14.72
C LYS A 190 -10.06 -15.47 13.73
N ALA A 191 -10.65 -14.41 14.25
CA ALA A 191 -11.19 -13.35 13.42
C ALA A 191 -10.05 -12.67 12.63
N PHE A 192 -10.31 -12.43 11.35
CA PHE A 192 -9.38 -11.77 10.43
C PHE A 192 -10.19 -11.09 9.33
N SER A 193 -9.66 -10.00 8.77
CA SER A 193 -10.30 -9.29 7.66
C SER A 193 -9.39 -9.17 6.44
N VAL A 194 -9.97 -9.35 5.26
CA VAL A 194 -9.40 -8.93 3.97
C VAL A 194 -10.27 -7.81 3.46
N ALA A 195 -9.78 -6.57 3.51
CA ALA A 195 -10.62 -5.40 3.31
C ALA A 195 -10.01 -4.40 2.33
N ASN A 196 -10.81 -3.79 1.46
CA ASN A 196 -10.31 -2.81 0.49
C ASN A 196 -9.19 -3.40 -0.37
N CYS A 197 -9.45 -4.52 -1.03
CA CYS A 197 -8.45 -5.20 -1.86
C CYS A 197 -8.98 -5.51 -3.25
N TYR A 198 -8.10 -5.55 -4.25
CA TYR A 198 -8.51 -5.93 -5.59
C TYR A 198 -7.51 -6.77 -6.38
N SER A 199 -8.00 -7.43 -7.43
CA SER A 199 -7.16 -8.16 -8.39
C SER A 199 -7.65 -7.93 -9.82
N THR A 200 -6.74 -7.58 -10.73
CA THR A 200 -7.07 -7.33 -12.15
C THR A 200 -6.35 -8.26 -13.13
N GLY A 201 -5.28 -8.93 -12.71
CA GLY A 201 -4.56 -9.92 -13.53
C GLY A 201 -5.37 -11.20 -13.78
N ASN A 202 -5.05 -11.93 -14.85
CA ASN A 202 -5.73 -13.17 -15.20
C ASN A 202 -5.31 -14.30 -14.26
N ILE A 203 -6.27 -15.14 -13.89
CA ILE A 203 -6.08 -16.19 -12.90
C ILE A 203 -6.43 -17.53 -13.54
N SER A 204 -5.46 -18.45 -13.58
CA SER A 204 -5.63 -19.81 -14.08
C SER A 204 -5.17 -20.82 -13.03
N GLY A 205 -6.10 -21.64 -12.52
CA GLY A 205 -5.79 -22.69 -11.56
C GLY A 205 -6.28 -24.07 -12.00
N LYS A 206 -6.00 -25.11 -11.20
CA LYS A 206 -6.60 -26.44 -11.41
C LYS A 206 -7.95 -26.53 -10.71
N ASN A 207 -7.97 -26.48 -9.38
CA ASN A 207 -9.18 -26.48 -8.57
C ASN A 207 -9.14 -25.31 -7.57
N TYR A 208 -10.31 -24.79 -7.21
CA TYR A 208 -10.49 -23.67 -6.27
C TYR A 208 -9.73 -22.40 -6.68
N THR A 209 -10.25 -21.74 -7.71
CA THR A 209 -9.67 -20.51 -8.27
C THR A 209 -10.56 -19.31 -7.97
N GLY A 210 -10.08 -18.40 -7.12
CA GLY A 210 -10.85 -17.25 -6.65
C GLY A 210 -10.26 -15.92 -7.10
N GLY A 211 -11.11 -14.92 -7.32
CA GLY A 211 -10.65 -13.60 -7.76
C GLY A 211 -9.76 -12.89 -6.74
N ILE A 212 -10.03 -13.04 -5.44
CA ILE A 212 -9.16 -12.54 -4.35
C ILE A 212 -8.50 -13.71 -3.63
N ILE A 213 -9.30 -14.70 -3.18
CA ILE A 213 -8.83 -15.84 -2.38
C ILE A 213 -9.23 -17.15 -3.05
N GLY A 214 -8.26 -18.03 -3.32
CA GLY A 214 -8.57 -19.35 -3.90
C GLY A 214 -9.39 -20.23 -2.97
N ARG A 215 -8.88 -20.47 -1.76
CA ARG A 215 -9.56 -21.29 -0.76
C ARG A 215 -9.41 -20.74 0.65
N LEU A 216 -10.50 -20.82 1.40
CA LEU A 216 -10.55 -20.57 2.83
C LEU A 216 -10.78 -21.90 3.58
N ASP A 217 -9.81 -22.31 4.38
CA ASP A 217 -9.93 -23.47 5.27
C ASP A 217 -10.00 -23.07 6.73
N ASP A 218 -10.74 -23.83 7.55
CA ASP A 218 -10.89 -23.67 9.01
C ASP A 218 -11.02 -22.20 9.44
N ASN A 219 -12.24 -21.71 9.63
CA ASN A 219 -12.48 -20.31 9.98
C ASN A 219 -13.29 -20.17 11.28
N THR A 220 -13.02 -19.15 12.10
CA THR A 220 -14.00 -18.56 13.02
C THR A 220 -13.98 -17.04 12.88
N GLY A 221 -14.95 -16.43 12.19
CA GLY A 221 -15.11 -14.97 12.13
C GLY A 221 -14.31 -14.21 11.04
N PHE A 222 -13.91 -14.88 9.95
CA PHE A 222 -13.31 -14.21 8.79
C PHE A 222 -14.30 -13.32 8.03
N SER A 223 -13.82 -12.15 7.59
CA SER A 223 -14.57 -11.22 6.74
C SER A 223 -13.76 -10.82 5.51
N ILE A 224 -14.46 -10.67 4.38
CA ILE A 224 -13.96 -10.04 3.16
C ILE A 224 -14.88 -8.88 2.86
N SER A 225 -14.36 -7.66 2.76
CA SER A 225 -15.19 -6.47 2.58
C SER A 225 -14.60 -5.46 1.62
N ASN A 226 -15.45 -4.81 0.83
CA ASN A 226 -15.05 -3.70 -0.06
C ASN A 226 -13.98 -4.15 -1.06
N CYS A 227 -14.11 -5.35 -1.62
CA CYS A 227 -13.11 -5.94 -2.51
C CYS A 227 -13.66 -6.17 -3.91
N TYR A 228 -12.81 -6.18 -4.93
CA TYR A 228 -13.27 -6.58 -6.26
C TYR A 228 -12.25 -7.37 -7.10
N SER A 229 -12.74 -8.20 -8.01
CA SER A 229 -11.91 -8.84 -9.02
C SER A 229 -12.37 -8.52 -10.45
N ALA A 230 -11.42 -8.29 -11.35
CA ALA A 230 -11.71 -7.91 -12.73
C ALA A 230 -11.01 -8.78 -13.79
N GLY A 231 -10.00 -9.55 -13.39
CA GLY A 231 -9.29 -10.46 -14.30
C GLY A 231 -10.17 -11.61 -14.78
N ASN A 232 -9.74 -12.28 -15.86
CA ASN A 232 -10.35 -13.55 -16.25
C ASN A 232 -10.04 -14.63 -15.21
N ILE A 233 -11.00 -15.50 -14.92
CA ILE A 233 -10.83 -16.59 -13.95
C ILE A 233 -11.14 -17.92 -14.63
N ALA A 234 -10.12 -18.77 -14.75
CA ALA A 234 -10.22 -20.08 -15.37
C ALA A 234 -9.79 -21.20 -14.41
N SER A 235 -10.44 -22.36 -14.52
CA SER A 235 -10.05 -23.58 -13.84
C SER A 235 -10.11 -24.77 -14.78
N THR A 236 -9.13 -25.66 -14.70
CA THR A 236 -8.97 -26.79 -15.64
C THR A 236 -9.12 -28.18 -15.01
N GLY A 237 -9.30 -28.25 -13.69
CA GLY A 237 -9.39 -29.51 -12.95
C GLY A 237 -10.76 -30.19 -13.04
N ASN A 238 -10.81 -31.44 -12.57
CA ASN A 238 -12.03 -32.26 -12.55
C ASN A 238 -13.05 -31.81 -11.49
N ASP A 239 -12.61 -31.13 -10.41
CA ASP A 239 -13.46 -30.40 -9.45
C ASP A 239 -13.21 -28.89 -9.64
N SER A 240 -13.20 -28.46 -10.92
CA SER A 240 -12.99 -27.05 -11.27
C SER A 240 -14.10 -26.21 -10.69
N ARG A 241 -13.71 -25.29 -9.81
CA ARG A 241 -14.59 -24.30 -9.21
C ARG A 241 -13.90 -22.96 -9.32
N THR A 242 -14.61 -22.00 -9.90
CA THR A 242 -14.19 -20.60 -9.90
C THR A 242 -15.07 -19.83 -8.91
N GLY A 243 -14.51 -18.82 -8.25
CA GLY A 243 -15.27 -17.90 -7.41
C GLY A 243 -14.89 -16.47 -7.73
N GLY A 244 -15.87 -15.58 -7.87
CA GLY A 244 -15.60 -14.17 -8.17
C GLY A 244 -14.70 -13.50 -7.13
N ILE A 245 -14.83 -13.87 -5.86
CA ILE A 245 -13.99 -13.35 -4.76
C ILE A 245 -13.32 -14.50 -4.01
N LEU A 246 -14.10 -15.48 -3.58
CA LEU A 246 -13.70 -16.66 -2.81
C LEU A 246 -14.38 -17.90 -3.39
N THR A 247 -13.69 -19.02 -3.56
CA THR A 247 -14.34 -20.23 -4.11
C THR A 247 -15.01 -21.12 -3.05
N LYS A 248 -14.31 -21.46 -1.96
CA LYS A 248 -14.81 -22.41 -0.95
C LYS A 248 -14.41 -21.98 0.46
N ALA A 249 -15.37 -22.04 1.38
CA ALA A 249 -15.18 -21.98 2.83
C ALA A 249 -15.62 -23.31 3.44
N SER A 250 -14.68 -24.08 4.01
CA SER A 250 -14.93 -25.49 4.34
C SER A 250 -15.71 -25.75 5.64
N SER A 251 -15.95 -24.75 6.51
CA SER A 251 -16.66 -25.04 7.78
C SER A 251 -17.24 -23.86 8.59
N VAL A 252 -17.04 -22.57 8.25
CA VAL A 252 -17.69 -21.43 8.95
C VAL A 252 -17.93 -20.25 8.00
N LYS A 253 -19.05 -19.56 8.21
CA LYS A 253 -19.57 -18.39 7.48
C LYS A 253 -18.52 -17.28 7.38
N ALA A 254 -17.73 -17.27 6.30
CA ALA A 254 -17.05 -16.05 5.90
C ALA A 254 -18.12 -15.00 5.60
N THR A 255 -18.01 -13.82 6.18
CA THR A 255 -18.85 -12.69 5.77
C THR A 255 -18.19 -12.06 4.55
N VAL A 256 -18.88 -12.04 3.43
CA VAL A 256 -18.41 -11.38 2.22
C VAL A 256 -19.39 -10.26 1.92
N SER A 257 -18.99 -9.02 2.13
CA SER A 257 -19.86 -7.84 2.04
C SER A 257 -19.27 -6.80 1.10
N ASN A 258 -20.12 -6.07 0.37
CA ASN A 258 -19.66 -5.01 -0.53
C ASN A 258 -18.52 -5.48 -1.47
N CYS A 259 -18.66 -6.69 -2.03
CA CYS A 259 -17.63 -7.29 -2.88
C CYS A 259 -18.16 -7.59 -4.28
N TYR A 260 -17.32 -7.42 -5.30
CA TYR A 260 -17.75 -7.41 -6.70
C TYR A 260 -16.82 -8.18 -7.61
N TYR A 261 -17.35 -8.73 -8.70
CA TYR A 261 -16.52 -9.44 -9.67
C TYR A 261 -17.05 -9.36 -11.09
N ILE A 262 -16.15 -9.48 -12.06
CA ILE A 262 -16.51 -9.57 -13.48
C ILE A 262 -16.65 -11.03 -13.92
N ASN A 263 -15.68 -11.87 -13.55
CA ASN A 263 -15.61 -13.28 -13.96
C ASN A 263 -15.64 -14.22 -12.76
N GLY A 264 -16.18 -15.43 -12.94
CA GLY A 264 -16.34 -16.45 -11.91
C GLY A 264 -17.73 -17.07 -11.88
N ASP A 265 -17.84 -18.26 -11.29
CA ASP A 265 -19.12 -18.97 -11.10
C ASP A 265 -19.96 -18.30 -10.00
N GLU A 266 -21.18 -17.89 -10.37
CA GLU A 266 -22.14 -17.23 -9.49
C GLU A 266 -22.60 -18.13 -8.34
N ASN A 267 -22.54 -19.45 -8.51
CA ASN A 267 -22.88 -20.40 -7.44
C ASN A 267 -21.85 -20.39 -6.30
N ASN A 268 -20.65 -19.85 -6.53
CA ASN A 268 -19.60 -19.67 -5.53
C ASN A 268 -19.37 -18.19 -5.18
N ALA A 269 -20.35 -17.32 -5.44
CA ALA A 269 -20.20 -15.89 -5.25
C ALA A 269 -20.11 -15.46 -3.78
N ASN A 270 -20.60 -16.29 -2.83
CA ASN A 270 -20.62 -15.96 -1.39
C ASN A 270 -21.12 -14.52 -1.17
N THR A 271 -22.34 -14.17 -1.59
CA THR A 271 -22.90 -12.79 -1.50
C THR A 271 -22.17 -11.68 -2.25
N ALA A 272 -21.04 -11.93 -2.92
CA ALA A 272 -20.44 -10.99 -3.86
C ALA A 272 -21.35 -10.79 -5.08
N ILE A 273 -21.30 -9.60 -5.67
CA ILE A 273 -22.19 -9.18 -6.75
C ILE A 273 -21.43 -9.15 -8.07
N LYS A 274 -21.90 -9.91 -9.06
CA LYS A 274 -21.35 -9.83 -10.41
C LYS A 274 -21.72 -8.50 -11.06
N LYS A 275 -20.75 -7.87 -11.70
CA LYS A 275 -20.94 -6.66 -12.53
C LYS A 275 -20.19 -6.80 -13.84
N THR A 276 -20.62 -6.08 -14.85
CA THR A 276 -19.87 -5.89 -16.09
C THR A 276 -18.69 -4.96 -15.85
N ILE A 277 -17.70 -5.02 -16.75
CA ILE A 277 -16.57 -4.10 -16.72
C ILE A 277 -17.01 -2.63 -16.83
N GLU A 278 -18.06 -2.34 -17.60
CA GLU A 278 -18.55 -0.98 -17.79
C GLU A 278 -19.27 -0.45 -16.54
N GLU A 279 -20.06 -1.28 -15.86
CA GLU A 279 -20.66 -0.90 -14.57
C GLU A 279 -19.59 -0.60 -13.52
N MET A 280 -18.52 -1.39 -13.48
CA MET A 280 -17.43 -1.18 -12.52
C MET A 280 -16.57 0.05 -12.82
N LYS A 281 -16.62 0.65 -14.00
CA LYS A 281 -15.88 1.89 -14.31
C LYS A 281 -16.60 3.17 -13.88
N THR A 282 -17.83 3.06 -13.38
CA THR A 282 -18.68 4.22 -13.08
C THR A 282 -18.34 4.89 -11.75
N ALA A 283 -18.66 6.19 -11.63
CA ALA A 283 -18.53 6.91 -10.35
C ALA A 283 -19.55 6.42 -9.30
N GLU A 284 -20.70 5.93 -9.75
CA GLU A 284 -21.70 5.26 -8.93
C GLU A 284 -21.12 4.00 -8.29
N PHE A 285 -20.35 3.20 -9.02
CA PHE A 285 -19.69 2.03 -8.46
C PHE A 285 -18.62 2.40 -7.43
N VAL A 286 -17.85 3.48 -7.63
CA VAL A 286 -16.92 3.99 -6.62
C VAL A 286 -17.66 4.41 -5.34
N THR A 287 -18.84 5.02 -5.48
CA THR A 287 -19.69 5.39 -4.34
C THR A 287 -20.19 4.14 -3.61
N GLU A 288 -20.61 3.12 -4.34
CA GLU A 288 -21.03 1.82 -3.80
C GLU A 288 -19.88 1.15 -3.03
N LEU A 289 -18.67 1.12 -3.60
CA LEU A 289 -17.50 0.50 -2.99
C LEU A 289 -17.01 1.24 -1.73
N ASN A 290 -17.28 2.55 -1.62
CA ASN A 290 -17.05 3.35 -0.42
C ASN A 290 -18.22 3.34 0.58
N ALA A 291 -19.34 2.69 0.25
CA ALA A 291 -20.48 2.63 1.14
C ALA A 291 -20.12 1.94 2.46
N GLU A 292 -20.71 2.41 3.56
CA GLU A 292 -20.50 1.88 4.92
C GLU A 292 -19.06 1.99 5.47
N GLN A 293 -18.16 2.68 4.76
CA GLN A 293 -16.82 3.01 5.24
C GLN A 293 -16.83 4.37 5.96
N GLU A 294 -16.13 4.45 7.11
CA GLU A 294 -15.96 5.71 7.85
C GLU A 294 -15.17 6.75 7.04
N PHE A 295 -14.16 6.26 6.30
CA PHE A 295 -13.35 7.05 5.38
C PHE A 295 -13.32 6.36 4.02
N PRO A 296 -13.45 7.10 2.91
CA PRO A 296 -13.40 6.52 1.59
C PRO A 296 -12.01 5.93 1.34
N ALA A 297 -11.94 4.73 0.78
CA ALA A 297 -10.70 4.06 0.40
C ALA A 297 -10.47 4.08 -1.13
N TRP A 298 -11.51 4.40 -1.90
CA TRP A 298 -11.55 4.26 -3.35
C TRP A 298 -11.83 5.58 -4.07
N LYS A 299 -11.25 5.75 -5.25
CA LYS A 299 -11.53 6.84 -6.20
C LYS A 299 -11.66 6.31 -7.63
N THR A 300 -12.16 7.15 -8.54
CA THR A 300 -12.20 6.83 -9.97
C THR A 300 -10.78 6.81 -10.54
N ASP A 301 -10.52 5.91 -11.49
CA ASP A 301 -9.23 5.82 -12.18
C ASP A 301 -9.10 6.84 -13.32
N LEU A 302 -10.22 7.33 -13.85
CA LEU A 302 -10.25 8.36 -14.90
C LEU A 302 -9.61 9.68 -14.43
N GLU A 303 -9.71 10.00 -13.15
CA GLU A 303 -9.03 11.16 -12.55
C GLU A 303 -7.52 10.94 -12.35
N SER A 304 -7.04 9.70 -12.49
CA SER A 304 -5.66 9.28 -12.19
C SER A 304 -4.97 8.65 -13.40
N GLY A 305 -5.23 9.17 -14.60
CA GLY A 305 -4.48 8.78 -15.79
C GLY A 305 -4.82 7.39 -16.36
N ASN A 306 -5.90 6.74 -15.89
CA ASN A 306 -6.36 5.43 -16.38
C ASN A 306 -5.34 4.29 -16.12
N ILE A 307 -4.68 4.32 -14.95
CA ILE A 307 -3.61 3.38 -14.57
C ILE A 307 -4.13 1.98 -14.19
N ASN A 308 -5.44 1.78 -14.14
CA ASN A 308 -6.09 0.51 -13.85
C ASN A 308 -7.22 0.22 -14.88
N GLY A 309 -7.07 0.73 -16.10
CA GLY A 309 -8.01 0.48 -17.20
C GLY A 309 -9.42 1.03 -16.95
N GLY A 310 -9.54 2.05 -16.09
CA GLY A 310 -10.78 2.75 -15.75
C GLY A 310 -11.47 2.17 -14.52
N LEU A 311 -10.99 1.05 -13.99
CA LEU A 311 -11.54 0.41 -12.79
C LEU A 311 -11.06 1.14 -11.52
N PRO A 312 -11.86 1.20 -10.44
CA PRO A 312 -11.55 1.97 -9.26
C PRO A 312 -10.19 1.65 -8.67
N ILE A 313 -9.50 2.67 -8.19
CA ILE A 313 -8.20 2.53 -7.54
C ILE A 313 -8.28 3.06 -6.12
N HIS A 314 -7.29 2.71 -5.30
CA HIS A 314 -7.20 3.29 -3.97
C HIS A 314 -6.95 4.80 -4.04
N ILE A 315 -7.44 5.55 -3.06
CA ILE A 315 -7.20 7.00 -2.98
C ILE A 315 -5.70 7.33 -2.97
N TRP A 316 -4.91 6.47 -2.34
CA TRP A 316 -3.46 6.63 -2.25
C TRP A 316 -2.72 6.34 -3.57
N ARG A 317 -3.35 5.68 -4.55
CA ARG A 317 -2.80 5.49 -5.89
C ARG A 317 -2.85 6.83 -6.62
N ASN A 318 -1.79 7.61 -6.49
CA ASN A 318 -1.71 8.91 -7.13
C ASN A 318 -1.00 8.80 -8.49
N ASP A 319 -1.50 9.55 -9.47
CA ASP A 319 -0.59 10.23 -10.37
C ASP A 319 0.25 11.14 -9.50
N ILE A 320 1.58 10.97 -9.52
CA ILE A 320 2.45 12.07 -9.11
C ILE A 320 2.24 13.17 -10.17
N THR A 321 1.15 13.92 -10.06
CA THR A 321 1.15 15.29 -10.51
C THR A 321 2.09 15.99 -9.54
N THR A 322 3.35 16.10 -9.94
CA THR A 322 4.34 17.04 -9.38
C THR A 322 3.81 18.47 -9.32
N ASP A 323 2.66 18.72 -9.95
CA ASP A 323 1.84 19.90 -9.89
C ASP A 323 0.88 19.91 -8.68
N ILE A 324 1.42 20.00 -7.46
CA ILE A 324 0.91 21.11 -6.66
C ILE A 324 1.37 22.35 -7.42
N LYS A 325 0.57 22.80 -8.39
CA LYS A 325 0.74 24.15 -8.92
C LYS A 325 0.63 25.03 -7.70
N LYS A 326 1.78 25.51 -7.23
CA LYS A 326 1.85 26.63 -6.32
C LYS A 326 0.96 27.68 -6.98
N SER A 327 -0.21 27.91 -6.39
CA SER A 327 -1.08 28.99 -6.85
C SER A 327 -0.26 30.25 -6.64
N GLN A 328 0.43 30.70 -7.69
CA GLN A 328 1.00 32.04 -7.75
C GLN A 328 -0.21 32.97 -7.91
N THR A 329 -0.95 33.14 -6.81
CA THR A 329 -1.68 34.38 -6.64
C THR A 329 -0.66 35.49 -6.50
N ALA A 330 -1.01 36.68 -6.97
CA ALA A 330 -0.15 37.87 -6.94
C ALA A 330 0.31 38.30 -5.52
N ASN A 331 -0.17 37.61 -4.48
CA ASN A 331 0.07 37.87 -3.06
C ASN A 331 0.58 36.60 -2.37
N PRO A 332 1.87 36.25 -2.50
CA PRO A 332 2.40 35.02 -1.92
C PRO A 332 2.31 35.01 -0.39
N ILE A 333 1.74 33.95 0.16
CA ILE A 333 1.84 33.60 1.59
C ILE A 333 3.09 32.75 1.76
N TYR A 334 4.01 33.17 2.62
CA TYR A 334 5.23 32.45 2.99
C TYR A 334 5.06 31.82 4.36
N ILE A 335 5.28 30.50 4.45
CA ILE A 335 5.25 29.75 5.70
C ILE A 335 6.61 29.06 5.85
N TYR A 336 7.30 29.35 6.95
CA TYR A 336 8.62 28.79 7.24
C TYR A 336 8.84 28.65 8.74
N THR A 337 9.91 27.96 9.13
CA THR A 337 10.23 27.72 10.53
C THR A 337 11.46 28.50 10.98
N GLN A 338 11.44 28.94 12.23
CA GLN A 338 12.61 29.48 12.91
C GLN A 338 12.68 28.86 14.31
N GLY A 339 13.48 27.81 14.47
CA GLY A 339 13.49 27.00 15.69
C GLY A 339 12.14 26.31 15.90
N LYS A 340 11.51 26.57 17.05
CA LYS A 340 10.18 26.03 17.43
C LYS A 340 9.01 26.89 16.95
N ASP A 341 9.28 27.90 16.15
CA ASP A 341 8.25 28.81 15.67
C ASP A 341 7.92 28.58 14.20
N ILE A 342 6.63 28.66 13.89
CA ILE A 342 6.11 28.81 12.54
C ILE A 342 5.94 30.31 12.30
N ILE A 343 6.58 30.82 11.24
CA ILE A 343 6.44 32.21 10.81
C ILE A 343 5.64 32.22 9.52
N ILE A 344 4.60 33.05 9.50
CA ILE A 344 3.71 33.25 8.36
C ILE A 344 3.80 34.71 7.95
N THR A 345 4.14 34.96 6.69
CA THR A 345 4.20 36.31 6.11
C THR A 345 3.30 36.36 4.88
N SER A 346 2.47 37.40 4.77
CA SER A 346 1.50 37.59 3.69
C SER A 346 1.54 39.03 3.19
N ALA A 347 1.19 39.27 1.93
CA ALA A 347 1.06 40.62 1.37
C ALA A 347 -0.23 41.35 1.82
N SER A 348 -1.14 40.65 2.49
CA SER A 348 -2.38 41.16 3.06
C SER A 348 -2.58 40.62 4.48
N ASP A 349 -3.45 41.25 5.26
CA ASP A 349 -3.80 40.75 6.59
C ASP A 349 -4.29 39.30 6.51
N ILE A 350 -3.81 38.50 7.46
CA ILE A 350 -4.18 37.10 7.56
C ILE A 350 -5.54 37.03 8.24
N GLN A 351 -6.49 36.33 7.63
CA GLN A 351 -7.86 36.18 8.14
C GLN A 351 -7.95 35.03 9.13
N THR A 352 -7.42 33.86 8.75
CA THR A 352 -7.43 32.65 9.60
C THR A 352 -6.15 31.85 9.43
N ILE A 353 -5.77 31.14 10.49
CA ILE A 353 -4.74 30.11 10.47
C ILE A 353 -5.27 28.87 11.18
N HIS A 354 -5.31 27.74 10.50
CA HIS A 354 -5.58 26.43 11.08
C HIS A 354 -4.30 25.60 11.11
N LEU A 355 -4.06 24.94 12.23
CA LEU A 355 -2.95 24.02 12.42
C LEU A 355 -3.47 22.62 12.70
N TYR A 356 -3.06 21.66 11.88
CA TYR A 356 -3.42 20.25 12.05
C TYR A 356 -2.18 19.42 12.36
N ASN A 357 -2.35 18.34 13.15
CA ASN A 357 -1.30 17.33 13.32
C ASN A 357 -1.28 16.36 12.13
N ILE A 358 -0.37 15.38 12.17
CA ILE A 358 -0.27 14.35 11.12
C ILE A 358 -1.51 13.47 10.98
N THR A 359 -2.32 13.35 12.03
CA THR A 359 -3.55 12.54 12.00
C THR A 359 -4.74 13.36 11.49
N GLY A 360 -4.53 14.60 11.02
CA GLY A 360 -5.58 15.50 10.56
C GLY A 360 -6.40 16.16 11.66
N GLN A 361 -6.03 15.99 12.94
CA GLN A 361 -6.70 16.65 14.05
C GLN A 361 -6.32 18.13 14.09
N LEU A 362 -7.33 19.01 14.14
CA LEU A 362 -7.16 20.44 14.35
C LEU A 362 -6.58 20.69 15.76
N ILE A 363 -5.36 21.21 15.82
CA ILE A 363 -4.64 21.52 17.05
C ILE A 363 -4.91 22.96 17.49
N ASN A 364 -5.00 23.88 16.52
CA ASN A 364 -5.14 25.29 16.82
C ASN A 364 -5.84 26.04 15.68
N THR A 365 -6.63 27.04 16.05
CA THR A 365 -7.29 27.98 15.15
C THR A 365 -7.00 29.39 15.63
N ILE A 366 -6.51 30.23 14.72
CA ILE A 366 -6.27 31.64 14.98
C ILE A 366 -7.13 32.46 14.01
N ASP A 367 -8.28 32.93 14.51
CA ASP A 367 -9.27 33.68 13.73
C ASP A 367 -9.27 35.16 14.14
N LYS A 368 -8.33 35.93 13.60
CA LYS A 368 -8.24 37.39 13.81
C LYS A 368 -7.63 38.02 12.56
N ASN A 369 -7.99 39.28 12.25
CA ASN A 369 -7.27 40.12 11.30
C ASN A 369 -5.85 40.36 11.81
N LEU A 370 -4.99 39.38 11.59
CA LEU A 370 -3.63 39.37 12.09
C LEU A 370 -2.78 40.24 11.17
N ALA A 371 -1.75 40.85 11.76
CA ALA A 371 -0.73 41.52 10.99
C ALA A 371 -0.17 40.58 9.91
N ASN A 372 0.18 41.18 8.80
CA ASN A 372 0.86 40.58 7.65
C ASN A 372 2.11 39.72 7.98
N THR A 373 2.63 39.76 9.21
CA THR A 373 3.53 38.74 9.77
C THR A 373 3.01 38.22 11.10
N THR A 374 2.83 36.91 11.21
CA THR A 374 2.39 36.22 12.43
C THR A 374 3.37 35.09 12.80
N ARG A 375 3.59 34.93 14.11
CA ARG A 375 4.44 33.88 14.69
C ARG A 375 3.60 32.97 15.56
N ILE A 376 3.74 31.66 15.37
CA ILE A 376 3.09 30.63 16.18
C ILE A 376 4.18 29.78 16.83
N ASN A 377 4.23 29.74 18.15
CA ASN A 377 5.15 28.87 18.86
C ASN A 377 4.56 27.47 18.98
N ILE A 378 5.32 26.45 18.57
CA ILE A 378 4.95 25.04 18.67
C ILE A 378 5.87 24.37 19.68
N HIS A 379 5.30 23.90 20.79
CA HIS A 379 6.09 23.36 21.89
C HIS A 379 6.61 21.94 21.64
N THR A 380 5.99 21.21 20.70
CA THR A 380 6.30 19.83 20.36
C THR A 380 6.96 19.70 18.98
N SER A 381 7.95 18.83 18.86
CA SER A 381 8.53 18.47 17.57
C SER A 381 7.57 17.54 16.83
N GLY A 382 7.48 17.67 15.50
CA GLY A 382 6.53 16.89 14.72
C GLY A 382 6.28 17.46 13.33
N ILE A 383 5.42 16.77 12.59
CA ILE A 383 4.91 17.21 11.29
C ILE A 383 3.54 17.83 11.50
N TYR A 384 3.33 18.98 10.89
CA TYR A 384 2.08 19.74 10.97
C TYR A 384 1.63 20.14 9.57
N MET A 385 0.32 20.31 9.40
CA MET A 385 -0.25 20.99 8.25
C MET A 385 -0.74 22.36 8.70
N VAL A 386 -0.23 23.42 8.07
CA VAL A 386 -0.67 24.79 8.32
C VAL A 386 -1.53 25.22 7.15
N VAL A 387 -2.76 25.64 7.42
CA VAL A 387 -3.68 26.21 6.43
C VAL A 387 -3.89 27.67 6.79
N VAL A 388 -3.55 28.58 5.87
CA VAL A 388 -3.64 30.03 6.06
C VAL A 388 -4.61 30.60 5.03
N THR A 389 -5.54 31.43 5.49
CA THR A 389 -6.41 32.22 4.63
C THR A 389 -6.01 33.69 4.70
N ALA A 390 -5.66 34.29 3.57
CA ALA A 390 -5.46 35.73 3.45
C ALA A 390 -6.06 36.22 2.13
N ASN A 391 -6.74 37.36 2.16
CA ASN A 391 -7.46 37.92 1.00
C ASN A 391 -8.35 36.87 0.28
N ASN A 392 -9.10 36.06 1.05
CA ASN A 392 -9.95 34.96 0.57
C ASN A 392 -9.21 33.86 -0.23
N THR A 393 -7.88 33.79 -0.13
CA THR A 393 -7.06 32.74 -0.74
C THR A 393 -6.53 31.81 0.35
N ASN A 394 -6.69 30.50 0.14
CA ASN A 394 -6.18 29.47 1.05
C ASN A 394 -4.82 28.96 0.57
N THR A 395 -3.84 28.91 1.48
CA THR A 395 -2.54 28.25 1.27
C THR A 395 -2.35 27.19 2.34
N ALA A 396 -2.08 25.95 1.92
CA ALA A 396 -1.75 24.85 2.82
C ALA A 396 -0.29 24.45 2.64
N GLN A 397 0.44 24.23 3.74
CA GLN A 397 1.83 23.78 3.70
C GLN A 397 2.13 22.79 4.81
N LYS A 398 2.80 21.69 4.45
CA LYS A 398 3.42 20.77 5.40
C LYS A 398 4.65 21.44 6.02
N ILE A 399 4.73 21.43 7.35
CA ILE A 399 5.83 21.99 8.13
C ILE A 399 6.39 20.93 9.08
N ILE A 400 7.70 20.91 9.23
CA ILE A 400 8.40 20.03 10.17
C ILE A 400 9.06 20.90 11.24
N ILE A 401 8.67 20.71 12.49
CA ILE A 401 9.30 21.35 13.66
C ILE A 401 10.26 20.32 14.27
N LYS A 402 11.55 20.70 14.35
CA LYS A 402 12.62 19.88 14.92
C LYS A 402 12.78 20.13 16.42
#